data_AF-A0A970IR22-F1
#
_entry.id   AF-A0A970IR22-F1
#
_cell.length_a   1.000
_cell.length_b   1.000
_cell.length_c   1.000
_cell.angle_alpha   90.00
_cell.angle_beta   90.00
_cell.angle_gamma   90.00
#
_symmetry.space_group_name_H-M   'P 1'
#
loop_
_entity.id
_entity.type
_entity.pdbx_description
1 polymer ?
#
loop_
_entity_poly.entity_id
_entity_poly.type
_entity_poly.pdbx_seq_one_letter_code
_entity_poly.pdbx_strand_id
1 'polypeptide(L)'
;DAFLENNDKAKIYIHEKAFENYYSMGVNNEFKYIGINKDLKQEEQIVLTKDYLEIDEGIEQFAGVTGRELFSQANSSIFMEANGIRKEDIFEHEQNLILTEEGKTLLLAGCAHNGIVNIVNKFKEIKGFEPNYVIGGFHLYNPNTKKSENEDLISEIAKYLLKTKSLYYTGHCTGLEAYNRLKELMGDRIEYLSTGSVLEI
;
A
#
# COMPACT_ATOMS: atom_id res chain seq x y z
N ASP A 1 6.03 -19.29 -4.73
CA ASP A 1 6.58 -20.62 -4.41
C ASP A 1 5.80 -21.25 -3.27
N ALA A 2 6.12 -21.01 -1.99
CA ALA A 2 5.47 -21.67 -0.85
C ALA A 2 3.93 -21.66 -0.83
N PHE A 3 3.27 -20.56 -1.24
CA PHE A 3 1.80 -20.53 -1.32
C PHE A 3 1.26 -21.53 -2.35
N LEU A 4 1.81 -21.54 -3.56
CA LEU A 4 1.38 -22.42 -4.65
C LEU A 4 1.68 -23.89 -4.35
N GLU A 5 2.76 -24.16 -3.63
CA GLU A 5 3.09 -25.52 -3.14
C GLU A 5 2.04 -26.07 -2.16
N ASN A 6 1.32 -25.19 -1.46
CA ASN A 6 0.34 -25.56 -0.43
C ASN A 6 -1.11 -25.27 -0.84
N ASN A 7 -1.34 -24.61 -1.97
CA ASN A 7 -2.66 -24.20 -2.42
C ASN A 7 -2.78 -24.25 -3.94
N ASP A 8 -3.57 -25.21 -4.43
CA ASP A 8 -3.81 -25.50 -5.84
C ASP A 8 -5.13 -24.89 -6.38
N LYS A 9 -5.82 -24.04 -5.60
CA LYS A 9 -7.18 -23.56 -5.90
C LYS A 9 -7.30 -22.06 -6.03
N ALA A 10 -6.68 -21.33 -5.11
CA ALA A 10 -6.89 -19.89 -5.00
C ALA A 10 -6.21 -19.16 -6.15
N LYS A 11 -6.96 -18.27 -6.82
CA LYS A 11 -6.38 -17.35 -7.81
C LYS A 11 -5.53 -16.30 -7.10
N ILE A 12 -4.44 -15.89 -7.74
CA ILE A 12 -3.55 -14.84 -7.26
C ILE A 12 -3.63 -13.67 -8.25
N TYR A 13 -4.25 -12.59 -7.79
CA TYR A 13 -4.40 -11.37 -8.57
C TYR A 13 -3.18 -10.47 -8.36
N ILE A 14 -2.49 -10.14 -9.44
CA ILE A 14 -1.24 -9.40 -9.39
C ILE A 14 -1.14 -8.41 -10.55
N HIS A 15 -0.77 -7.18 -10.25
CA HIS A 15 -0.58 -6.15 -11.27
C HIS A 15 0.51 -6.58 -12.26
N GLU A 16 0.28 -6.41 -13.56
CA GLU A 16 1.18 -6.90 -14.60
C GLU A 16 2.62 -6.37 -14.48
N LYS A 17 2.76 -5.16 -13.93
CA LYS A 17 4.04 -4.49 -13.68
C LYS A 17 4.82 -5.06 -12.49
N ALA A 18 4.19 -5.79 -11.57
CA ALA A 18 4.88 -6.35 -10.40
C ALA A 18 6.01 -7.35 -10.75
N PHE A 19 6.02 -7.88 -11.99
CA PHE A 19 7.07 -8.74 -12.52
C PHE A 19 8.22 -7.98 -13.22
N GLU A 20 8.21 -6.65 -13.20
CA GLU A 20 9.35 -5.84 -13.66
C GLU A 20 10.55 -5.97 -12.70
N ASN A 21 11.65 -5.30 -13.06
CA ASN A 21 12.88 -5.33 -12.27
C ASN A 21 12.84 -4.24 -11.20
N TYR A 22 12.84 -4.66 -9.93
CA TYR A 22 12.86 -3.76 -8.78
C TYR A 22 14.09 -3.98 -7.91
N TYR A 23 14.61 -2.90 -7.36
CA TYR A 23 15.83 -2.89 -6.55
C TYR A 23 15.68 -2.00 -5.32
N SER A 24 16.33 -2.38 -4.24
CA SER A 24 16.62 -1.45 -3.14
C SER A 24 18.09 -1.06 -3.17
N MET A 25 18.39 0.20 -2.83
CA MET A 25 19.76 0.70 -2.70
C MET A 25 20.12 0.79 -1.21
N GLY A 26 21.16 0.05 -0.81
CA GLY A 26 21.70 0.09 0.54
C GLY A 26 22.64 1.28 0.78
N VAL A 27 23.13 1.41 2.02
CA VAL A 27 24.00 2.52 2.46
C VAL A 27 25.32 2.61 1.66
N ASN A 28 25.78 1.51 1.07
CA ASN A 28 27.00 1.45 0.25
C ASN A 28 26.76 1.73 -1.25
N ASN A 29 25.58 2.23 -1.63
CA ASN A 29 25.13 2.40 -3.02
C ASN A 29 25.08 1.09 -3.84
N GLU A 30 25.04 -0.05 -3.15
CA GLU A 30 24.83 -1.35 -3.78
C GLU A 30 23.34 -1.59 -4.01
N PHE A 31 23.00 -2.02 -5.23
CA PHE A 31 21.64 -2.39 -5.60
C PHE A 31 21.40 -3.87 -5.29
N LYS A 32 20.35 -4.13 -4.51
CA LYS A 32 19.84 -5.48 -4.25
C LYS A 32 18.54 -5.67 -5.02
N TYR A 33 18.44 -6.75 -5.79
CA TYR A 33 17.18 -7.11 -6.44
C TYR A 33 16.11 -7.47 -5.37
N ILE A 34 14.93 -6.87 -5.50
CA ILE A 34 13.78 -7.07 -4.61
C ILE A 34 12.49 -7.39 -5.40
N GLY A 35 12.61 -7.65 -6.70
CA GLY A 35 11.47 -8.05 -7.52
C GLY A 35 10.98 -9.47 -7.23
N ILE A 36 9.80 -9.77 -7.75
CA ILE A 36 9.17 -11.08 -7.62
C ILE A 36 9.80 -12.08 -8.60
N ASN A 37 9.85 -13.36 -8.22
CA ASN A 37 10.25 -14.43 -9.14
C ASN A 37 9.38 -14.38 -10.41
N LYS A 38 10.01 -14.09 -11.56
CA LYS A 38 9.31 -13.86 -12.84
C LYS A 38 8.71 -15.13 -13.42
N ASP A 39 9.22 -16.29 -13.05
CA ASP A 39 8.72 -17.57 -13.55
C ASP A 39 7.29 -17.82 -13.07
N LEU A 40 6.92 -17.24 -11.91
CA LEU A 40 5.56 -17.28 -11.39
C LEU A 40 4.51 -16.72 -12.36
N LYS A 41 4.90 -15.84 -13.28
CA LYS A 41 3.99 -15.28 -14.30
C LYS A 41 3.35 -16.36 -15.19
N GLN A 42 3.96 -17.54 -15.28
CA GLN A 42 3.47 -18.66 -16.10
C GLN A 42 2.52 -19.61 -15.34
N GLU A 43 2.38 -19.44 -14.03
CA GLU A 43 1.54 -20.30 -13.19
C GLU A 43 0.05 -20.08 -13.50
N GLU A 44 -0.72 -21.16 -13.62
CA GLU A 44 -2.14 -21.10 -14.02
C GLU A 44 -3.02 -20.32 -13.03
N GLN A 45 -2.62 -20.25 -11.77
CA GLN A 45 -3.32 -19.51 -10.73
C GLN A 45 -3.07 -17.99 -10.78
N ILE A 46 -2.09 -17.50 -11.55
CA ILE A 46 -1.84 -16.06 -11.69
C ILE A 46 -2.88 -15.43 -12.62
N VAL A 47 -3.55 -14.39 -12.11
CA VAL A 47 -4.40 -13.50 -12.89
C VAL A 47 -3.74 -12.13 -12.93
N LEU A 48 -3.24 -11.75 -14.12
CA LEU A 48 -2.64 -10.44 -14.32
C LEU A 48 -3.71 -9.35 -14.32
N THR A 49 -3.52 -8.34 -13.48
CA THR A 49 -4.39 -7.17 -13.38
C THR A 49 -3.72 -5.92 -13.96
N LYS A 50 -4.53 -4.87 -14.14
CA LYS A 50 -4.13 -3.53 -14.56
C LYS A 50 -4.62 -2.51 -13.52
N ASP A 51 -4.92 -1.30 -13.95
CA ASP A 51 -5.36 -0.20 -13.08
C ASP A 51 -6.68 -0.46 -12.34
N TYR A 52 -7.59 -1.25 -12.89
CA TYR A 52 -8.86 -1.57 -12.23
C TYR A 52 -9.41 -2.92 -12.67
N LEU A 53 -9.93 -3.69 -11.71
CA LEU A 53 -10.59 -4.97 -11.93
C LEU A 53 -11.67 -5.19 -10.87
N GLU A 54 -12.90 -5.45 -11.29
CA GLU A 54 -13.92 -6.05 -10.43
C GLU A 54 -13.65 -7.56 -10.35
N ILE A 55 -13.30 -8.05 -9.16
CA ILE A 55 -12.93 -9.44 -8.92
C ILE A 55 -14.18 -10.30 -8.73
N ASP A 56 -15.12 -9.80 -7.93
CA ASP A 56 -16.41 -10.40 -7.63
C ASP A 56 -17.37 -9.31 -7.09
N GLU A 57 -18.62 -9.66 -6.81
CA GLU A 57 -19.59 -8.75 -6.22
C GLU A 57 -19.05 -8.15 -4.91
N GLY A 58 -18.90 -6.82 -4.89
CA GLY A 58 -18.39 -6.08 -3.74
C GLY A 58 -16.88 -6.18 -3.54
N ILE A 59 -16.11 -6.82 -4.44
CA ILE A 59 -14.65 -6.96 -4.35
C ILE A 59 -14.01 -6.36 -5.60
N GLU A 60 -13.33 -5.23 -5.44
CA GLU A 60 -12.66 -4.53 -6.54
C GLU A 60 -11.19 -4.29 -6.21
N GLN A 61 -10.32 -4.47 -7.19
CA GLN A 61 -8.92 -4.07 -7.13
C GLN A 61 -8.71 -2.82 -7.97
N PHE A 62 -7.90 -1.88 -7.46
CA PHE A 62 -7.41 -0.75 -8.24
C PHE A 62 -5.92 -0.51 -8.02
N ALA A 63 -5.28 0.10 -9.00
CA ALA A 63 -3.90 0.57 -9.01
C ALA A 63 -3.87 1.97 -9.66
N GLY A 64 -2.75 2.36 -10.28
CA GLY A 64 -2.68 3.62 -11.05
C GLY A 64 -2.81 4.88 -10.19
N VAL A 65 -2.29 4.88 -8.97
CA VAL A 65 -2.28 6.05 -8.08
C VAL A 65 -1.17 7.03 -8.52
N THR A 66 -1.57 8.15 -9.12
CA THR A 66 -0.64 9.12 -9.72
C THR A 66 -0.38 10.36 -8.85
N GLY A 67 -1.14 10.55 -7.77
CA GLY A 67 -0.93 11.65 -6.83
C GLY A 67 0.46 11.61 -6.19
N ARG A 68 1.05 12.78 -5.91
CA ARG A 68 2.42 12.92 -5.37
C ARG A 68 2.49 13.73 -4.07
N GLU A 69 1.38 13.81 -3.34
CA GLU A 69 1.29 14.58 -2.09
C GLU A 69 1.70 13.73 -0.88
N LEU A 70 2.44 14.32 0.06
CA LEU A 70 2.75 13.73 1.38
C LEU A 70 3.41 12.34 1.28
N PHE A 71 4.40 12.20 0.39
CA PHE A 71 5.16 10.96 0.20
C PHE A 71 6.21 10.78 1.29
N SER A 72 6.35 9.52 1.70
CA SER A 72 7.46 9.08 2.54
C SER A 72 8.78 9.17 1.78
N GLN A 73 9.80 9.74 2.43
CA GLN A 73 11.16 9.82 1.91
C GLN A 73 11.85 8.45 1.93
N ALA A 74 11.32 7.47 2.67
CA ALA A 74 11.80 6.08 2.65
C ALA A 74 11.81 5.46 1.24
N ASN A 75 10.92 5.94 0.36
CA ASN A 75 10.85 5.52 -1.04
C ASN A 75 12.10 5.87 -1.87
N SER A 76 12.89 6.87 -1.47
CA SER A 76 14.12 7.29 -2.21
C SER A 76 15.18 6.18 -2.34
N SER A 77 15.03 5.10 -1.57
CA SER A 77 15.90 3.92 -1.63
C SER A 77 15.39 2.81 -2.55
N ILE A 78 14.23 2.98 -3.19
CA ILE A 78 13.57 1.96 -4.03
C ILE A 78 13.59 2.39 -5.50
N PHE A 79 13.98 1.46 -6.35
CA PHE A 79 14.25 1.71 -7.76
C PHE A 79 13.57 0.67 -8.64
N MET A 80 13.16 1.10 -9.83
CA MET A 80 12.77 0.24 -10.93
C MET A 80 13.81 0.32 -12.06
N GLU A 81 13.89 -0.71 -12.89
CA GLU A 81 14.72 -0.70 -14.09
C GLU A 81 13.85 -0.73 -15.34
N ALA A 82 14.01 0.29 -16.18
CA ALA A 82 13.34 0.42 -17.47
C ALA A 82 14.39 0.69 -18.54
N ASN A 83 14.37 -0.10 -19.63
CA ASN A 83 15.33 0.02 -20.74
C ASN A 83 16.81 -0.03 -20.29
N GLY A 84 17.12 -0.86 -19.28
CA GLY A 84 18.47 -0.99 -18.71
C GLY A 84 18.91 0.18 -17.83
N ILE A 85 18.03 1.15 -17.57
CA ILE A 85 18.30 2.30 -16.71
C ILE A 85 17.53 2.13 -15.40
N ARG A 86 18.25 2.22 -14.27
CA ARG A 86 17.65 2.29 -12.94
C ARG A 86 17.23 3.72 -12.64
N LYS A 87 15.99 3.86 -12.17
CA LYS A 87 15.38 5.13 -11.73
C LYS A 87 14.53 4.86 -10.51
N GLU A 88 14.17 5.91 -9.77
CA GLU A 88 13.27 5.78 -8.62
C GLU A 88 11.98 5.07 -9.04
N ASP A 89 11.52 4.15 -8.19
CA ASP A 89 10.27 3.44 -8.44
C ASP A 89 9.10 4.41 -8.24
N ILE A 90 8.18 4.40 -9.20
CA ILE A 90 6.94 5.18 -9.15
C ILE A 90 5.76 4.35 -8.64
N PHE A 91 6.01 3.10 -8.25
CA PHE A 91 5.07 2.17 -7.63
C PHE A 91 3.81 1.94 -8.48
N GLU A 92 3.98 1.85 -9.80
CA GLU A 92 2.87 1.61 -10.73
C GLU A 92 2.28 0.20 -10.59
N HIS A 93 3.03 -0.71 -9.95
CA HIS A 93 2.59 -2.05 -9.60
C HIS A 93 1.79 -2.13 -8.29
N GLU A 94 1.74 -1.05 -7.51
CA GLU A 94 1.03 -1.04 -6.24
C GLU A 94 -0.48 -1.11 -6.47
N GLN A 95 -1.11 -2.14 -5.90
CA GLN A 95 -2.53 -2.39 -5.97
C GLN A 95 -3.19 -2.32 -4.58
N ASN A 96 -4.43 -1.87 -4.55
CA ASN A 96 -5.26 -1.71 -3.37
C ASN A 96 -6.61 -2.40 -3.62
N LEU A 97 -7.28 -2.80 -2.55
CA LEU A 97 -8.54 -3.51 -2.61
C LEU A 97 -9.66 -2.65 -2.01
N ILE A 98 -10.83 -2.69 -2.65
CA ILE A 98 -12.08 -2.14 -2.15
C ILE A 98 -13.00 -3.32 -1.85
N LEU A 99 -13.52 -3.33 -0.63
CA LEU A 99 -14.56 -4.25 -0.20
C LEU A 99 -15.83 -3.46 0.09
N THR A 100 -16.96 -3.92 -0.42
CA THR A 100 -18.27 -3.31 -0.21
C THR A 100 -19.24 -4.34 0.32
N GLU A 101 -19.82 -4.08 1.48
CA GLU A 101 -20.80 -4.95 2.12
C GLU A 101 -21.83 -4.10 2.88
N GLU A 102 -23.12 -4.40 2.70
CA GLU A 102 -24.24 -3.69 3.36
C GLU A 102 -24.17 -2.15 3.25
N GLY A 103 -23.67 -1.64 2.14
CA GLY A 103 -23.52 -0.20 1.89
C GLY A 103 -22.33 0.47 2.61
N LYS A 104 -21.49 -0.30 3.30
CA LYS A 104 -20.20 0.14 3.84
C LYS A 104 -19.08 -0.23 2.88
N THR A 105 -18.04 0.59 2.87
CA THR A 105 -16.84 0.39 2.06
C THR A 105 -15.57 0.38 2.90
N LEU A 106 -14.74 -0.62 2.68
CA LEU A 106 -13.39 -0.75 3.23
C LEU A 106 -12.37 -0.60 2.09
N LEU A 107 -11.42 0.31 2.29
CA LEU A 107 -10.20 0.40 1.49
C LEU A 107 -9.07 -0.35 2.21
N LEU A 108 -8.52 -1.38 1.57
CA LEU A 108 -7.34 -2.10 2.04
C LEU A 108 -6.13 -1.71 1.18
N ALA A 109 -5.15 -1.07 1.81
CA ALA A 109 -3.86 -0.74 1.22
C ALA A 109 -2.76 -1.64 1.79
N GLY A 110 -1.73 -1.92 0.99
CA GLY A 110 -0.54 -2.67 1.41
C GLY A 110 0.37 -1.84 2.33
N CYS A 111 1.52 -1.40 1.83
CA CYS A 111 2.38 -0.44 2.54
C CYS A 111 2.12 1.02 2.16
N ALA A 112 1.29 1.31 1.17
CA ALA A 112 0.99 2.66 0.71
C ALA A 112 2.23 3.46 0.28
N HIS A 113 3.06 2.88 -0.58
CA HIS A 113 4.21 3.55 -1.17
C HIS A 113 3.82 4.76 -2.01
N ASN A 114 2.67 4.73 -2.70
CA ASN A 114 2.09 5.92 -3.33
C ASN A 114 1.49 6.94 -2.33
N GLY A 115 1.66 6.73 -1.02
CA GLY A 115 1.16 7.59 0.04
C GLY A 115 -0.33 7.38 0.30
N ILE A 116 -0.69 7.15 1.58
CA ILE A 116 -2.07 6.81 1.97
C ILE A 116 -3.09 7.89 1.55
N VAL A 117 -2.69 9.17 1.58
CA VAL A 117 -3.53 10.29 1.13
C VAL A 117 -3.90 10.16 -0.35
N ASN A 118 -2.94 9.82 -1.20
CA ASN A 118 -3.20 9.68 -2.64
C ASN A 118 -4.02 8.44 -2.96
N ILE A 119 -3.86 7.35 -2.20
CA ILE A 119 -4.67 6.14 -2.34
C ILE A 119 -6.12 6.44 -1.95
N VAL A 120 -6.34 7.14 -0.83
CA VAL A 120 -7.68 7.61 -0.43
C VAL A 120 -8.28 8.55 -1.48
N ASN A 121 -7.47 9.41 -2.11
CA ASN A 121 -7.94 10.27 -3.20
C ASN A 121 -8.33 9.47 -4.44
N LYS A 122 -7.56 8.45 -4.81
CA LYS A 122 -7.89 7.57 -5.93
C LYS A 122 -9.17 6.78 -5.66
N PHE A 123 -9.38 6.32 -4.42
CA PHE A 123 -10.66 5.74 -4.02
C PHE A 123 -11.81 6.73 -4.25
N LYS A 124 -11.68 7.99 -3.80
CA LYS A 124 -12.72 9.02 -3.98
C LYS A 124 -12.98 9.33 -5.44
N GLU A 125 -11.95 9.30 -6.29
CA GLU A 125 -12.09 9.45 -7.75
C GLU A 125 -12.93 8.30 -8.35
N ILE A 126 -12.66 7.06 -7.93
CA ILE A 126 -13.35 5.86 -8.44
C ILE A 126 -14.80 5.81 -7.94
N LYS A 127 -15.03 6.09 -6.65
CA LYS A 127 -16.33 5.88 -5.99
C LYS A 127 -17.21 7.13 -5.92
N GLY A 128 -16.63 8.33 -6.03
CA GLY A 128 -17.33 9.60 -5.83
C GLY A 128 -17.61 9.94 -4.36
N PHE A 129 -17.16 9.12 -3.41
CA PHE A 129 -17.31 9.32 -1.96
C PHE A 129 -16.10 8.77 -1.19
N GLU A 130 -16.04 9.00 0.12
CA GLU A 130 -14.93 8.55 0.98
C GLU A 130 -15.18 7.17 1.56
N PRO A 131 -14.15 6.32 1.75
CA PRO A 131 -14.35 5.01 2.32
C PRO A 131 -14.81 5.12 3.79
N ASN A 132 -15.57 4.14 4.28
CA ASN A 132 -15.93 4.08 5.70
C ASN A 132 -14.72 3.68 6.54
N TYR A 133 -13.94 2.72 6.05
CA TYR A 133 -12.78 2.16 6.74
C TYR A 133 -11.56 2.16 5.83
N VAL A 134 -10.39 2.39 6.40
CA VAL A 134 -9.11 2.29 5.70
C VAL A 134 -8.17 1.43 6.54
N ILE A 135 -7.68 0.34 5.98
CA ILE A 135 -6.71 -0.56 6.63
C ILE A 135 -5.44 -0.58 5.79
N GLY A 136 -4.27 -0.39 6.40
CA GLY A 136 -3.00 -0.57 5.71
C GLY A 136 -1.78 -0.06 6.48
N GLY A 137 -0.59 -0.40 6.01
CA GLY A 137 0.64 0.29 6.40
C GLY A 137 0.73 1.63 5.66
N PHE A 138 1.25 2.67 6.31
CA PHE A 138 1.31 4.04 5.75
C PHE A 138 2.72 4.45 5.28
N HIS A 139 3.66 3.51 5.23
CA HIS A 139 5.06 3.71 4.84
C HIS A 139 5.83 4.81 5.60
N LEU A 140 5.54 5.01 6.89
CA LEU A 140 6.16 6.09 7.67
C LEU A 140 7.42 5.68 8.44
N TYR A 141 7.92 4.46 8.23
CA TYR A 141 9.14 3.96 8.83
C TYR A 141 10.13 3.45 7.79
N ASN A 142 11.36 3.94 7.85
CA ASN A 142 12.45 3.49 6.98
C ASN A 142 13.28 2.40 7.70
N PRO A 143 13.27 1.15 7.23
CA PRO A 143 14.01 0.06 7.87
C PRO A 143 15.54 0.16 7.69
N ASN A 144 16.01 0.83 6.63
CA ASN A 144 17.44 1.00 6.38
C ASN A 144 18.07 2.00 7.36
N THR A 145 17.37 3.11 7.64
CA THR A 145 17.83 4.13 8.58
C THR A 145 17.34 3.90 10.01
N LYS A 146 16.36 3.00 10.18
CA LYS A 146 15.64 2.71 11.43
C LYS A 146 14.98 3.95 12.04
N LYS A 147 14.49 4.86 11.19
CA LYS A 147 13.86 6.11 11.60
C LYS A 147 12.46 6.22 11.01
N SER A 148 11.58 6.84 11.78
CA SER A 148 10.30 7.31 11.26
C SER A 148 10.51 8.53 10.36
N GLU A 149 9.55 8.76 9.49
CA GLU A 149 9.42 10.02 8.77
C GLU A 149 9.30 11.21 9.73
N ASN A 150 9.57 12.41 9.22
CA ASN A 150 9.56 13.59 10.06
C ASN A 150 8.16 13.95 10.58
N GLU A 151 8.13 14.64 11.72
CA GLU A 151 6.91 15.05 12.42
C GLU A 151 5.96 15.93 11.59
N ASP A 152 6.50 16.79 10.72
CA ASP A 152 5.69 17.67 9.88
C ASP A 152 4.90 16.85 8.86
N LEU A 153 5.55 15.90 8.19
CA LEU A 153 4.89 14.99 7.25
C LEU A 153 3.80 14.17 7.95
N ILE A 154 4.10 13.58 9.11
CA ILE A 154 3.13 12.81 9.89
C ILE A 154 1.93 13.68 10.28
N SER A 155 2.19 14.93 10.71
CA SER A 155 1.16 15.87 11.12
C SER A 155 0.27 16.31 9.94
N GLU A 156 0.83 16.55 8.77
CA GLU A 156 0.05 16.89 7.57
C GLU A 156 -0.78 15.72 7.06
N ILE A 157 -0.26 14.49 7.14
CA ILE A 157 -1.04 13.28 6.86
C ILE A 157 -2.24 13.20 7.83
N ALA A 158 -2.01 13.31 9.14
CA ALA A 158 -3.09 13.27 10.13
C ALA A 158 -4.16 14.34 9.86
N LYS A 159 -3.73 15.58 9.58
CA LYS A 159 -4.64 16.69 9.23
C LYS A 159 -5.46 16.38 7.99
N TYR A 160 -4.87 15.76 6.96
CA TYR A 160 -5.60 15.35 5.77
C TYR A 160 -6.63 14.27 6.09
N LEU A 161 -6.21 13.19 6.75
CA LEU A 161 -7.05 12.04 7.06
C LEU A 161 -8.24 12.44 7.96
N LEU A 162 -8.06 13.39 8.89
CA LEU A 162 -9.13 13.91 9.74
C LEU A 162 -10.21 14.71 9.00
N LYS A 163 -9.92 15.23 7.81
CA LYS A 163 -10.95 15.89 6.97
C LYS A 163 -11.94 14.88 6.40
N THR A 164 -11.54 13.61 6.32
CA THR A 164 -12.43 12.53 5.89
C THR A 164 -13.34 12.09 7.02
N LYS A 165 -14.35 11.26 6.73
CA LYS A 165 -15.17 10.55 7.73
C LYS A 165 -14.72 9.11 8.03
N SER A 166 -13.61 8.66 7.44
CA SER A 166 -13.13 7.27 7.56
C SER A 166 -12.55 6.93 8.93
N LEU A 167 -12.68 5.69 9.37
CA LEU A 167 -11.89 5.12 10.47
C LEU A 167 -10.65 4.43 9.91
N TYR A 168 -9.50 4.67 10.53
CA TYR A 168 -8.21 4.20 10.05
C TYR A 168 -7.65 3.12 10.97
N TYR A 169 -7.10 2.06 10.38
CA TYR A 169 -6.34 1.04 11.10
C TYR A 169 -4.99 0.88 10.42
N THR A 170 -3.92 0.94 11.23
CA THR A 170 -2.57 0.92 10.68
C THR A 170 -1.61 0.07 11.52
N GLY A 171 -0.48 -0.29 10.92
CA GLY A 171 0.54 -1.14 11.51
C GLY A 171 1.70 -1.32 10.54
N HIS A 172 2.42 -2.44 10.66
CA HIS A 172 3.45 -2.86 9.70
C HIS A 172 4.48 -1.74 9.34
N CYS A 173 4.46 -1.26 8.09
CA CYS A 173 5.33 -0.22 7.53
C CYS A 173 5.15 1.17 8.17
N THR A 174 4.12 1.39 8.99
CA THR A 174 3.91 2.68 9.68
C THR A 174 4.94 2.91 10.78
N GLY A 175 5.32 1.86 11.52
CA GLY A 175 6.19 1.98 12.69
C GLY A 175 5.47 2.56 13.92
N LEU A 176 5.93 2.17 15.13
CA LEU A 176 5.26 2.53 16.39
C LEU A 176 5.36 4.02 16.72
N GLU A 177 6.49 4.66 16.43
CA GLU A 177 6.69 6.10 16.71
C GLU A 177 5.74 6.96 15.86
N ALA A 178 5.72 6.76 14.53
CA ALA A 178 4.78 7.47 13.67
C ALA A 178 3.33 7.14 14.00
N TYR A 179 3.01 5.88 14.33
CA TYR A 179 1.68 5.52 14.81
C TYR A 179 1.28 6.28 16.08
N ASN A 180 2.14 6.33 17.10
CA ASN A 180 1.83 7.02 18.35
C ASN A 180 1.55 8.50 18.11
N ARG A 181 2.30 9.12 17.20
CA ARG A 181 2.06 10.50 16.80
C ARG A 181 0.73 10.68 16.06
N LEU A 182 0.42 9.80 15.11
CA LEU A 182 -0.88 9.79 14.44
C LEU A 182 -2.02 9.61 15.47
N LYS A 183 -1.85 8.71 16.44
CA LYS A 183 -2.84 8.44 17.49
C LYS A 183 -3.07 9.65 18.38
N GLU A 184 -2.02 10.38 18.76
CA GLU A 184 -2.13 11.63 19.51
C GLU A 184 -2.96 12.68 18.75
N LEU A 185 -2.72 12.83 17.44
CA LEU A 185 -3.38 13.83 16.62
C LEU A 185 -4.81 13.45 16.22
N MET A 186 -5.05 12.17 15.96
CA MET A 186 -6.30 11.68 15.38
C MET A 186 -7.27 11.09 16.41
N GLY A 187 -6.79 10.79 17.63
CA GLY A 187 -7.61 10.20 18.69
C GLY A 187 -8.29 8.90 18.25
N ASP A 188 -9.60 8.83 18.40
CA ASP A 188 -10.41 7.63 18.08
C ASP A 188 -10.60 7.40 16.56
N ARG A 189 -10.04 8.27 15.71
CA ARG A 189 -10.09 8.11 14.26
C ARG A 189 -9.00 7.19 13.72
N ILE A 190 -8.07 6.72 14.55
CA ILE A 190 -7.06 5.75 14.16
C ILE A 190 -6.80 4.71 15.27
N GLU A 191 -6.62 3.45 14.87
CA GLU A 191 -6.25 2.35 15.77
C GLU A 191 -5.07 1.54 15.25
N TYR A 192 -4.35 0.89 16.17
CA TYR A 192 -3.27 -0.02 15.82
C TYR A 192 -3.81 -1.40 15.46
N LEU A 193 -3.31 -1.97 14.37
CA LEU A 193 -3.62 -3.33 13.95
C LEU A 193 -2.39 -4.22 14.11
N SER A 194 -2.42 -5.11 15.11
CA SER A 194 -1.36 -6.08 15.37
C SER A 194 -1.77 -7.49 14.91
N THR A 195 -0.79 -8.38 14.78
CA THR A 195 -1.06 -9.78 14.47
C THR A 195 -1.99 -10.39 15.52
N GLY A 196 -3.08 -11.02 15.06
CA GLY A 196 -4.09 -11.64 15.93
C GLY A 196 -5.22 -10.71 16.35
N SER A 197 -5.20 -9.43 15.97
CA SER A 197 -6.34 -8.52 16.14
C SER A 197 -7.55 -9.01 15.32
N VAL A 198 -8.75 -8.81 15.89
CA VAL A 198 -10.03 -9.00 15.21
C VAL A 198 -10.73 -7.66 15.19
N LEU A 199 -11.23 -7.26 14.03
CA LEU A 199 -11.99 -6.03 13.83
C LEU A 199 -13.43 -6.38 13.43
N GLU A 200 -14.38 -5.67 14.02
CA GLU A 200 -15.78 -5.65 13.59
C GLU A 200 -16.05 -4.27 12.98
N ILE A 201 -16.28 -4.23 11.67
CA ILE A 201 -16.45 -3.00 10.87
C ILE A 201 -17.70 -3.07 10.03
#